data_AF-A0AAU4I2Z4-F1
#
_entry.id   AF-A0AAU4I2Z4-F1
#
_cell.length_a   1.000
_cell.length_b   1.000
_cell.length_c   1.000
_cell.angle_alpha   90.00
_cell.angle_beta   90.00
_cell.angle_gamma   90.00
#
_symmetry.space_group_name_H-M   'P 1'
#
loop_
_entity.id
_entity.type
_entity.pdbx_description
1 polymer ?
#
loop_
_entity_poly.entity_id
_entity_poly.type
_entity_poly.pdbx_seq_one_letter_code
_entity_poly.pdbx_strand_id
1 'polypeptide(L)'
;MTEETTVEKTWRLLLERDPWAGRGNAVIEAAYAEPRLRVLFPFLSHGCLTFHRNSQFPWSNDLPFIAGSAPCTVYGPSYSSVLGEGLTPKKAAALVVANLPLDCGPAFDGPWPPPDSHAD
;
A
#
# COMPACT_ATOMS: atom_id res chain seq x y z
N MET A 1 -26.92 3.09 -4.36
CA MET A 1 -25.98 2.59 -3.33
C MET A 1 -24.70 2.30 -4.07
N THR A 2 -23.67 3.14 -3.90
CA THR A 2 -22.36 2.88 -4.51
C THR A 2 -21.80 1.62 -3.85
N GLU A 3 -21.60 0.56 -4.62
CA GLU A 3 -20.88 -0.63 -4.16
C GLU A 3 -19.52 -0.17 -3.65
N GLU A 4 -19.27 -0.37 -2.36
CA GLU A 4 -17.96 -0.12 -1.77
C GLU A 4 -16.95 -1.08 -2.40
N THR A 5 -15.89 -0.53 -3.01
CA THR A 5 -14.84 -1.36 -3.59
C THR A 5 -14.09 -2.11 -2.49
N THR A 6 -13.54 -3.29 -2.82
CA THR A 6 -12.68 -4.07 -1.90
C THR A 6 -11.54 -3.22 -1.33
N VAL A 7 -11.00 -2.30 -2.14
CA VAL A 7 -9.95 -1.35 -1.75
C VAL A 7 -10.43 -0.39 -0.67
N GLU A 8 -11.56 0.29 -0.90
CA GLU A 8 -12.13 1.23 0.07
C GLU A 8 -12.51 0.54 1.38
N LYS A 9 -13.10 -0.65 1.29
CA LYS A 9 -13.45 -1.46 2.46
C LYS A 9 -12.20 -1.82 3.28
N THR A 10 -11.13 -2.24 2.62
CA THR A 10 -9.89 -2.61 3.30
C THR A 10 -9.23 -1.42 3.96
N TRP A 11 -9.19 -0.27 3.27
CA TRP A 11 -8.71 0.99 3.87
C TRP A 11 -9.51 1.37 5.12
N ARG A 12 -10.85 1.29 5.04
CA ARG A 12 -11.72 1.58 6.18
C ARG A 12 -11.42 0.65 7.36
N LEU A 13 -11.36 -0.66 7.12
CA LEU A 13 -11.05 -1.65 8.16
C LEU A 13 -9.66 -1.44 8.80
N LEU A 14 -8.67 -0.98 8.02
CA LEU A 14 -7.35 -0.64 8.54
C LEU A 14 -7.36 0.60 9.42
N LEU A 15 -8.15 1.62 9.07
CA LEU A 15 -8.34 2.84 9.86
C LEU A 15 -9.21 2.61 11.12
N GLU A 16 -10.19 1.71 11.03
CA GLU A 16 -11.04 1.30 12.15
C GLU A 16 -10.32 0.37 13.13
N ARG A 17 -9.17 -0.20 12.73
CA ARG A 17 -8.41 -1.12 13.57
C ARG A 17 -7.81 -0.36 14.75
N ASP A 18 -8.08 -0.88 15.94
CA ASP A 18 -7.94 -0.19 17.22
C ASP A 18 -6.55 0.47 17.47
N PRO A 19 -6.51 1.76 17.84
CA PRO A 19 -5.29 2.53 18.07
C PRO A 19 -4.49 2.13 19.32
N TRP A 20 -5.04 1.31 20.24
CA TRP A 20 -4.29 0.76 21.39
C TRP A 20 -3.39 -0.42 21.02
N ALA A 21 -3.54 -1.02 19.83
CA ALA A 21 -2.56 -1.95 19.25
C ALA A 21 -1.37 -1.17 18.66
N GLY A 22 -0.68 -0.44 19.54
CA GLY A 22 0.37 0.56 19.31
C GLY A 22 1.16 0.45 18.00
N ARG A 23 1.47 1.64 17.46
CA ARG A 23 2.40 1.93 16.35
C ARG A 23 1.85 1.89 14.92
N GLY A 24 0.83 1.10 14.57
CA GLY A 24 0.39 0.97 13.16
C GLY A 24 -0.40 2.14 12.57
N ASN A 25 -1.10 2.93 13.38
CA ASN A 25 -2.13 3.86 12.89
C ASN A 25 -1.56 5.04 12.09
N ALA A 26 -0.47 5.67 12.54
CA ALA A 26 0.05 6.88 11.91
C ALA A 26 0.54 6.67 10.46
N VAL A 27 1.05 5.48 10.13
CA VAL A 27 1.46 5.11 8.77
C VAL A 27 0.26 4.87 7.87
N ILE A 28 -0.78 4.20 8.40
CA ILE A 28 -2.02 3.97 7.67
C ILE A 28 -2.72 5.30 7.38
N GLU A 29 -2.85 6.17 8.38
CA GLU A 29 -3.43 7.51 8.21
C GLU A 29 -2.65 8.36 7.22
N ALA A 30 -1.30 8.35 7.31
CA ALA A 30 -0.45 9.10 6.40
C ALA A 30 -0.55 8.57 4.96
N ALA A 31 -0.59 7.24 4.78
CA ALA A 31 -0.74 6.64 3.47
C ALA A 31 -2.16 6.88 2.90
N TYR A 32 -3.20 6.80 3.72
CA TYR A 32 -4.58 7.06 3.32
C TYR A 32 -4.81 8.53 2.90
N ALA A 33 -4.06 9.47 3.47
CA ALA A 33 -4.11 10.88 3.09
C ALA A 33 -3.57 11.13 1.67
N GLU A 34 -2.78 10.21 1.10
CA GLU A 34 -2.25 10.32 -0.25
C GLU A 34 -3.23 9.72 -1.28
N PRO A 35 -3.82 10.52 -2.19
CA PRO A 35 -4.83 10.03 -3.14
C PRO A 35 -4.33 8.89 -4.03
N ARG A 36 -3.04 8.92 -4.40
CA ARG A 36 -2.41 7.89 -5.24
C ARG A 36 -2.23 6.56 -4.51
N LEU A 37 -2.10 6.56 -3.19
CA LEU A 37 -2.03 5.33 -2.40
C LEU A 37 -3.42 4.82 -2.02
N ARG A 38 -4.37 5.73 -1.78
CA ARG A 38 -5.75 5.39 -1.44
C ARG A 38 -6.47 4.55 -2.50
N VAL A 39 -6.09 4.70 -3.77
CA VAL A 39 -6.64 3.89 -4.87
C VAL A 39 -5.97 2.52 -5.02
N LEU A 40 -4.90 2.24 -4.27
CA LEU A 40 -4.21 0.94 -4.27
C LEU A 40 -4.71 0.06 -3.14
N PHE A 41 -4.57 -1.24 -3.29
CA PHE A 41 -4.95 -2.21 -2.26
C PHE A 41 -3.90 -2.20 -1.13
N PRO A 42 -4.27 -1.83 0.10
CA PRO A 42 -3.35 -1.81 1.22
C PRO A 42 -3.28 -3.19 1.88
N PHE A 43 -2.07 -3.67 2.15
CA PHE A 43 -1.86 -4.92 2.87
C PHE A 43 -0.85 -4.70 4.00
N LEU A 44 -1.32 -4.82 5.24
CA LEU A 44 -0.50 -4.67 6.44
C LEU A 44 -0.13 -6.05 6.98
N SER A 45 1.16 -6.39 6.95
CA SER A 45 1.67 -7.65 7.47
C SER A 45 3.03 -7.47 8.14
N HIS A 46 3.26 -8.12 9.29
CA HIS A 46 4.51 -8.07 10.06
C HIS A 46 5.06 -6.64 10.33
N GLY A 47 4.17 -5.65 10.49
CA GLY A 47 4.58 -4.25 10.67
C GLY A 47 5.05 -3.55 9.40
N CYS A 48 4.80 -4.13 8.22
CA CYS A 48 5.01 -3.53 6.91
C CYS A 48 3.67 -3.25 6.25
N LEU A 49 3.47 -2.01 5.81
CA LEU A 49 2.36 -1.59 4.97
C LEU A 49 2.79 -1.63 3.51
N THR A 50 2.31 -2.65 2.81
CA THR A 50 2.52 -2.90 1.38
C THR A 50 1.33 -2.44 0.55
N PHE A 51 1.60 -2.11 -0.72
CA PHE A 51 0.59 -1.69 -1.68
C PHE A 51 0.60 -2.63 -2.88
N HIS A 52 -0.58 -2.97 -3.36
CA HIS A 52 -0.76 -3.85 -4.51
C HIS A 52 -1.71 -3.23 -5.52
N ARG A 53 -1.48 -3.53 -6.80
CA ARG A 53 -2.38 -3.16 -7.91
C ARG A 53 -3.60 -4.08 -8.03
N ASN A 54 -3.71 -5.09 -7.17
CA ASN A 54 -4.69 -6.16 -7.24
C ASN A 54 -5.19 -6.50 -5.83
N SER A 55 -6.45 -6.93 -5.71
CA SER A 55 -7.09 -7.22 -4.41
C SER A 55 -6.97 -8.69 -3.96
N GLN A 56 -6.63 -9.61 -4.86
CA GLN A 56 -6.56 -11.06 -4.57
C GLN A 56 -5.19 -11.64 -4.93
N PHE A 57 -4.74 -12.66 -4.20
CA PHE A 57 -3.49 -13.38 -4.52
C PHE A 57 -3.57 -14.06 -5.91
N PRO A 58 -2.50 -14.06 -6.73
CA PRO A 58 -1.13 -13.60 -6.48
C PRO A 58 -0.98 -12.08 -6.42
N TRP A 59 -0.05 -11.59 -5.60
CA TRP A 59 0.24 -10.15 -5.48
C TRP A 59 1.23 -9.67 -6.54
N SER A 60 1.02 -8.46 -7.04
CA SER A 60 1.89 -7.78 -8.01
C SER A 60 3.33 -7.57 -7.52
N ASN A 61 3.53 -7.24 -6.24
CA ASN A 61 4.83 -7.05 -5.56
C ASN A 61 5.83 -6.11 -6.28
N ASP A 62 5.35 -5.28 -7.21
CA ASP A 62 6.14 -4.35 -8.03
C ASP A 62 6.22 -2.93 -7.45
N LEU A 63 5.54 -2.68 -6.32
CA LEU A 63 5.43 -1.37 -5.71
C LEU A 63 6.32 -1.24 -4.46
N PRO A 64 6.82 -0.01 -4.17
CA PRO A 64 7.49 0.27 -2.91
C PRO A 64 6.53 0.17 -1.72
N PHE A 65 7.07 -0.09 -0.53
CA PHE A 65 6.28 -0.26 0.70
C PHE A 65 6.97 0.34 1.93
N ILE A 66 6.20 0.52 3.00
CA ILE A 66 6.66 1.13 4.25
C ILE A 66 6.79 0.04 5.31
N ALA A 67 7.93 -0.03 5.98
CA ALA A 67 8.17 -0.87 7.14
C ALA A 67 8.30 -0.03 8.40
N GLY A 68 7.75 -0.51 9.51
CA GLY A 68 7.78 0.17 10.78
C GLY A 68 6.69 1.23 10.92
N SER A 69 6.90 2.14 11.86
CA SER A 69 5.84 3.02 12.38
C SER A 69 6.37 4.36 12.86
N ALA A 70 7.49 4.33 13.59
CA ALA A 70 8.33 5.47 13.90
C ALA A 70 9.60 4.95 14.61
N PRO A 71 10.79 5.01 13.98
CA PRO A 71 11.03 5.43 12.60
C PRO A 71 10.43 4.48 11.54
N CYS A 72 10.12 5.00 10.36
CA CYS A 72 9.70 4.24 9.19
C CYS A 72 10.86 4.06 8.21
N THR A 73 10.91 2.92 7.55
CA THR A 73 11.81 2.65 6.43
C THR A 73 10.98 2.37 5.18
N VAL A 74 11.33 2.99 4.07
CA VAL A 74 10.71 2.73 2.77
C VAL A 74 11.62 1.83 1.96
N TYR A 75 11.09 0.70 1.55
CA TYR A 75 11.77 -0.25 0.68
C TYR A 75 11.23 -0.14 -0.74
N GLY A 76 12.11 -0.39 -1.70
CA GLY A 76 11.75 -0.60 -3.08
C GLY A 76 11.00 -1.93 -3.28
N PRO A 77 10.53 -2.19 -4.50
CA PRO A 77 9.80 -3.41 -4.85
C PRO A 77 10.56 -4.67 -4.40
N SER A 78 9.85 -5.62 -3.77
CA SER A 78 10.42 -6.90 -3.33
C SER A 78 11.72 -6.80 -2.49
N TYR A 79 11.84 -5.77 -1.64
CA TYR A 79 13.05 -5.51 -0.83
C TYR A 79 14.34 -5.30 -1.65
N SER A 80 14.22 -4.96 -2.94
CA SER A 80 15.36 -4.77 -3.85
C SER A 80 16.32 -3.66 -3.42
N SER A 81 15.81 -2.65 -2.72
CA SER A 81 16.58 -1.48 -2.28
C SER A 81 15.91 -0.79 -1.09
N VAL A 82 16.68 0.01 -0.38
CA VAL A 82 16.17 0.92 0.66
C VAL A 82 16.09 2.32 0.06
N LEU A 83 14.87 2.86 -0.06
CA LEU A 83 14.63 4.18 -0.62
C LEU A 83 14.82 5.28 0.43
N GLY A 84 14.59 4.97 1.71
CA GLY A 84 14.89 5.88 2.81
C GLY A 84 14.58 5.27 4.17
N GLU A 85 15.36 5.64 5.19
CA GLU A 85 15.26 5.14 6.57
C GLU A 85 15.05 6.29 7.55
N GLY A 86 14.58 5.99 8.76
CA GLY A 86 14.43 7.03 9.79
C GLY A 86 13.30 8.02 9.51
N LEU A 87 12.37 7.69 8.62
CA LEU A 87 11.36 8.61 8.12
C LEU A 87 10.17 8.71 9.06
N THR A 88 9.52 9.88 9.07
CA THR A 88 8.20 10.02 9.66
C THR A 88 7.15 9.36 8.74
N PRO A 89 6.01 8.91 9.27
CA PRO A 89 4.94 8.30 8.48
C PRO A 89 4.55 9.10 7.22
N LYS A 90 4.40 10.42 7.35
CA LYS A 90 4.10 11.32 6.23
C LYS A 90 5.20 11.35 5.18
N LYS A 91 6.47 11.42 5.60
CA LYS A 91 7.61 11.40 4.66
C LYS A 91 7.73 10.04 3.96
N ALA A 92 7.48 8.95 4.69
CA ALA A 92 7.49 7.61 4.11
C ALA A 92 6.40 7.45 3.03
N ALA A 93 5.17 7.88 3.32
CA ALA A 93 4.08 7.87 2.34
C ALA A 93 4.40 8.71 1.09
N ALA A 94 4.88 9.95 1.27
CA ALA A 94 5.29 10.80 0.16
C ALA A 94 6.42 10.18 -0.67
N LEU A 95 7.38 9.51 -0.02
CA LEU A 95 8.49 8.85 -0.71
C LEU A 95 8.03 7.62 -1.51
N VAL A 96 7.08 6.84 -0.99
CA VAL A 96 6.42 5.76 -1.76
C VAL A 96 5.76 6.37 -2.99
N VAL A 97 4.94 7.41 -2.84
CA VAL A 97 4.25 8.09 -3.95
C VAL A 97 5.22 8.60 -5.02
N ALA A 98 6.35 9.18 -4.60
CA ALA A 98 7.38 9.68 -5.50
C ALA A 98 8.09 8.56 -6.29
N ASN A 99 8.13 7.35 -5.75
CA ASN A 99 8.74 6.17 -6.38
C ASN A 99 7.71 5.21 -6.98
N LEU A 100 6.43 5.58 -7.04
CA LEU A 100 5.43 4.80 -7.74
C LEU A 100 5.71 4.83 -9.26
N PRO A 101 5.51 3.70 -9.96
CA PRO A 101 5.60 3.67 -11.42
C PRO A 101 4.60 4.67 -12.04
N LEU A 102 4.97 5.24 -13.19
CA LEU A 102 4.13 6.20 -13.93
C LEU A 102 2.78 5.58 -14.35
N ASP A 103 2.79 4.28 -14.65
CA ASP A 103 1.62 3.49 -15.02
C ASP A 103 0.84 2.93 -13.80
N CYS A 104 1.10 3.45 -12.60
CA CYS A 104 0.40 3.01 -11.39
C CYS A 104 -1.03 3.58 -11.37
N GLY A 105 -1.96 2.80 -11.92
CA GLY A 105 -3.41 3.05 -11.86
C GLY A 105 -4.07 2.55 -10.57
N PRO A 106 -5.40 2.72 -10.45
CA PRO A 106 -6.17 2.16 -9.33
C PRO A 106 -6.06 0.63 -9.31
N ALA A 107 -6.11 0.04 -8.12
CA ALA A 107 -6.10 -1.41 -7.99
C ALA A 107 -7.40 -2.02 -8.53
N PHE A 108 -7.29 -3.13 -9.26
CA PHE A 108 -8.44 -3.87 -9.77
C PHE A 108 -8.81 -5.03 -8.83
N ASP A 109 -10.06 -5.48 -8.92
CA ASP A 109 -10.49 -6.66 -8.17
C ASP A 109 -10.11 -7.94 -8.92
N GLY A 110 -9.28 -8.79 -8.30
CA GLY A 110 -8.81 -10.04 -8.88
C GLY A 110 -7.33 -10.37 -8.62
N PRO A 111 -6.85 -11.50 -9.18
CA PRO A 111 -5.46 -11.95 -9.09
C PRO A 111 -4.53 -11.22 -10.06
N TRP A 112 -3.22 -11.20 -9.77
CA TRP A 112 -2.18 -10.74 -10.69
C TRP A 112 -1.45 -11.92 -11.38
N PRO A 113 -1.08 -11.82 -12.68
CA PRO A 113 -1.42 -10.75 -13.62
C PRO A 113 -2.92 -10.78 -14.01
N PRO A 114 -3.48 -9.65 -14.48
CA PRO A 114 -4.88 -9.61 -14.88
C PRO A 114 -5.16 -10.63 -16.00
N PRO A 115 -6.38 -11.21 -16.05
CA PRO A 115 -6.71 -12.35 -16.91
C PRO A 115 -6.52 -12.10 -18.41
N ASP A 116 -6.46 -10.84 -18.85
CA ASP A 116 -6.17 -10.44 -20.25
C ASP A 116 -4.67 -10.44 -20.61
N SER A 117 -3.77 -10.84 -19.70
CA SER A 117 -2.31 -10.92 -20.00
C SER A 117 -1.90 -12.21 -20.72
N HIS A 118 -2.85 -13.05 -21.13
CA HIS A 118 -2.64 -14.24 -21.96
C HIS A 118 -3.39 -14.08 -23.29
N ALA A 119 -2.92 -13.16 -24.13
CA ALA A 119 -3.24 -13.13 -25.54
C ALA A 119 -1.95 -12.88 -26.35
N ASP A 120 -1.08 -13.90 -26.39
CA ASP A 120 -0.35 -14.37 -27.59
C ASP A 120 0.29 -15.74 -27.30
#